data_AF-A0AAU2S9T5-F1
#
_entry.id   AF-A0AAU2S9T5-F1
#
_cell.length_a   1.000
_cell.length_b   1.000
_cell.length_c   1.000
_cell.angle_alpha   90.00
_cell.angle_beta   90.00
_cell.angle_gamma   90.00
#
_symmetry.space_group_name_H-M   'P 1'
#
loop_
_entity.id
_entity.type
_entity.pdbx_description
1 polymer ?
#
loop_
_entity_poly.entity_id
_entity_poly.type
_entity_poly.pdbx_seq_one_letter_code
_entity_poly.pdbx_strand_id
1 'polypeptide(L)'
;MKILDGASQDAASPRTYAEVTANAVATAEIEGVNAGPLRARVFSMAVTRQSGDRENGVDGTATLWSAALDALAAGTDVVAHDDRIELLGAPEPDAARLIVVSAGNVRGLTPEQIRTPDGKLDHLTMCDLSRIEEPAQAHNILAVGAFTELTAVPDDPSYAGFRPLAAHGQLSPFSRTSVALTGAPVVKPDIVLEGGNLLVDPGETMLDRHDVVSVTTTSKDAFRLITSANATSAATAQAARLATLAQAAYPGLSPEGASGFGKDAGHKAPISLSSSRRPRMVQGLALIAAPGPALDHGPFSEQEPVVPARDTHGRSQECEEGWRHRQGHRQVEVLADGHANVPGGCLYVLRQG
;
A
#
# COMPACT_ATOMS: atom_id res chain seq x y z
N MET A 1 -19.13 -8.70 1.51
CA MET A 1 -19.38 -9.97 2.24
C MET A 1 -18.09 -10.43 2.91
N LYS A 2 -18.09 -10.77 4.20
CA LYS A 2 -16.94 -11.42 4.87
C LYS A 2 -17.24 -12.91 4.92
N ILE A 3 -16.73 -13.66 3.94
CA ILE A 3 -16.82 -15.12 3.94
C ILE A 3 -15.78 -15.61 4.95
N LEU A 4 -16.25 -15.99 6.13
CA LEU A 4 -15.45 -16.71 7.12
C LEU A 4 -15.88 -18.17 6.99
N ASP A 5 -15.14 -18.94 6.21
CA ASP A 5 -15.30 -20.40 6.22
C ASP A 5 -14.80 -20.91 7.57
N GLY A 6 -15.76 -21.18 8.46
CA GLY A 6 -15.53 -21.86 9.71
C GLY A 6 -15.39 -23.35 9.47
N ALA A 7 -14.16 -23.81 9.26
CA ALA A 7 -13.73 -25.16 9.61
C ALA A 7 -12.20 -25.22 9.51
N SER A 8 -11.57 -25.76 10.54
CA SER A 8 -10.18 -26.19 10.51
C SER A 8 -9.95 -27.13 9.31
N GLN A 9 -9.39 -26.60 8.23
CA GLN A 9 -8.75 -27.39 7.20
C GLN A 9 -7.25 -27.09 7.24
N ASP A 10 -6.45 -28.15 7.09
CA ASP A 10 -5.00 -28.11 7.00
C ASP A 10 -4.52 -26.94 6.14
N ALA A 11 -3.39 -26.34 6.53
CA ALA A 11 -2.77 -25.15 5.92
C ALA A 11 -3.15 -24.96 4.44
N ALA A 12 -4.20 -24.16 4.20
CA ALA A 12 -4.95 -24.14 2.94
C ALA A 12 -4.01 -24.06 1.72
N SER A 13 -4.19 -24.95 0.75
CA SER A 13 -3.31 -25.04 -0.41
C SER A 13 -3.47 -23.81 -1.33
N PRO A 14 -2.49 -23.52 -2.20
CA PRO A 14 -2.59 -22.42 -3.16
C PRO A 14 -3.85 -22.47 -4.06
N ARG A 15 -4.37 -23.67 -4.35
CA ARG A 15 -5.66 -23.86 -5.04
C ARG A 15 -6.80 -23.22 -4.26
N THR A 16 -6.91 -23.54 -2.97
CA THR A 16 -8.02 -23.06 -2.13
C THR A 16 -8.06 -21.54 -2.10
N TYR A 17 -6.91 -20.87 -2.03
CA TYR A 17 -6.88 -19.41 -2.08
C TYR A 17 -7.30 -18.84 -3.44
N ALA A 18 -6.87 -19.46 -4.54
CA ALA A 18 -7.29 -19.05 -5.89
C ALA A 18 -8.82 -19.17 -6.04
N GLU A 19 -9.38 -20.32 -5.65
CA GLU A 19 -10.81 -20.63 -5.73
C GLU A 19 -11.65 -19.68 -4.86
N VAL A 20 -11.26 -19.50 -3.58
CA VAL A 20 -11.94 -18.58 -2.65
C VAL A 20 -11.89 -17.15 -3.16
N THR A 21 -10.77 -16.71 -3.74
CA THR A 21 -10.62 -15.35 -4.26
C THR A 21 -11.51 -15.12 -5.48
N ALA A 22 -11.49 -16.03 -6.46
CA ALA A 22 -12.34 -15.93 -7.65
C ALA A 22 -13.83 -15.93 -7.27
N ASN A 23 -14.24 -16.81 -6.35
CA ASN A 23 -15.61 -16.86 -5.85
C ASN A 23 -16.01 -15.58 -5.10
N ALA A 24 -15.10 -14.99 -4.31
CA ALA A 24 -15.35 -13.74 -3.60
C ALA A 24 -15.56 -12.57 -4.57
N VAL A 25 -14.76 -12.49 -5.65
CA VAL A 25 -14.93 -11.50 -6.72
C VAL A 25 -16.28 -11.67 -7.41
N ALA A 26 -16.58 -12.87 -7.89
CA ALA A 26 -17.85 -13.16 -8.58
C ALA A 26 -19.06 -12.85 -7.69
N THR A 27 -19.01 -13.23 -6.41
CA THR A 27 -20.10 -12.96 -5.46
C THR A 27 -20.32 -11.45 -5.28
N ALA A 28 -19.25 -10.67 -5.14
CA ALA A 28 -19.36 -9.22 -4.99
C ALA A 28 -19.92 -8.53 -6.25
N GLU A 29 -19.67 -9.07 -7.43
CA GLU A 29 -20.20 -8.59 -8.70
C GLU A 29 -21.68 -8.94 -8.86
N ILE A 30 -22.07 -10.19 -8.56
CA ILE A 30 -23.47 -10.64 -8.57
C ILE A 30 -24.31 -9.84 -7.58
N GLU A 31 -23.85 -9.67 -6.34
CA GLU A 31 -24.50 -8.81 -5.35
C GLU A 31 -24.63 -7.37 -5.87
N GLY A 32 -23.62 -6.89 -6.60
CA GLY A 32 -23.60 -5.57 -7.20
C GLY A 32 -24.68 -5.34 -8.26
N VAL A 33 -24.85 -6.30 -9.17
CA VAL A 33 -25.90 -6.28 -10.19
C VAL A 33 -27.29 -6.24 -9.54
N ASN A 34 -27.47 -6.98 -8.44
CA ASN A 34 -28.75 -7.05 -7.74
C ASN A 34 -29.06 -5.79 -6.90
N ALA A 35 -28.05 -5.00 -6.53
CA ALA A 35 -28.19 -3.88 -5.60
C ALA A 35 -28.35 -2.50 -6.27
N GLY A 36 -28.27 -2.40 -7.60
CA GLY A 36 -28.47 -1.13 -8.32
C GLY A 36 -27.59 -0.98 -9.58
N PRO A 37 -27.31 0.26 -10.04
CA PRO A 37 -26.48 0.48 -11.22
C PRO A 37 -25.07 -0.08 -11.00
N LEU A 38 -24.49 -0.67 -12.05
CA LEU A 38 -23.11 -1.15 -12.05
C LEU A 38 -22.16 -0.02 -11.60
N ARG A 39 -21.33 -0.31 -10.61
CA ARG A 39 -20.34 0.61 -10.07
C ARG A 39 -18.95 0.06 -10.34
N ALA A 40 -18.01 0.95 -10.68
CA ALA A 40 -16.59 0.62 -10.63
C ALA A 40 -16.24 0.16 -9.20
N ARG A 41 -15.41 -0.87 -9.10
CA ARG A 41 -15.04 -1.51 -7.83
C ARG A 41 -13.53 -1.61 -7.73
N VAL A 42 -13.08 -1.45 -6.49
CA VAL A 42 -11.71 -1.76 -6.07
C VAL A 42 -11.78 -2.94 -5.11
N PHE A 43 -11.09 -4.01 -5.46
CA PHE A 43 -10.95 -5.18 -4.59
C PHE A 43 -9.72 -4.99 -3.71
N SER A 44 -9.92 -5.04 -2.39
CA SER A 44 -8.84 -4.91 -1.41
C SER A 44 -8.59 -6.24 -0.72
N MET A 45 -7.36 -6.74 -0.79
CA MET A 45 -6.96 -8.00 -0.18
C MET A 45 -5.72 -7.84 0.70
N ALA A 46 -5.94 -7.86 2.01
CA ALA A 46 -4.86 -7.82 3.01
C ALA A 46 -4.37 -9.22 3.44
N VAL A 47 -4.96 -10.28 2.87
CA VAL A 47 -4.61 -11.67 3.18
C VAL A 47 -3.51 -12.12 2.24
N THR A 48 -2.45 -12.67 2.81
CA THR A 48 -1.27 -13.17 2.11
C THR A 48 -0.78 -14.45 2.79
N ARG A 49 -0.01 -15.26 2.05
CA ARG A 49 0.64 -16.47 2.56
C ARG A 49 2.12 -16.45 2.20
N GLN A 50 2.96 -16.83 3.15
CA GLN A 50 4.36 -17.14 2.84
C GLN A 50 4.43 -18.49 2.14
N SER A 51 4.96 -18.52 0.92
CA SER A 51 5.23 -19.77 0.22
C SER A 51 6.27 -20.60 0.96
N GLY A 52 6.03 -21.90 1.08
CA GLY A 52 6.94 -22.86 1.68
C GLY A 52 8.11 -23.21 0.76
N ASP A 53 9.16 -23.79 1.33
CA ASP A 53 10.31 -24.23 0.54
C ASP A 53 9.90 -25.26 -0.52
N ARG A 54 10.33 -25.03 -1.77
CA ARG A 54 9.97 -25.80 -2.98
C ARG A 54 8.53 -25.60 -3.48
N GLU A 55 7.78 -24.64 -2.93
CA GLU A 55 6.53 -24.16 -3.53
C GLU A 55 6.82 -23.04 -4.56
N ASN A 56 5.92 -22.87 -5.53
CA ASN A 56 5.94 -21.69 -6.39
C ASN A 56 5.82 -20.41 -5.55
N GLY A 57 6.28 -19.29 -6.10
CA GLY A 57 6.27 -17.98 -5.43
C GLY A 57 7.52 -17.70 -4.59
N VAL A 58 8.28 -18.72 -4.17
CA VAL A 58 9.56 -18.54 -3.45
C VAL A 58 10.57 -17.75 -4.27
N ASP A 59 10.61 -17.99 -5.58
CA ASP A 59 11.51 -17.36 -6.55
C ASP A 59 10.79 -16.32 -7.42
N GLY A 60 9.56 -15.94 -7.05
CA GLY A 60 8.72 -15.04 -7.84
C GLY A 60 7.94 -15.72 -8.94
N THR A 61 8.02 -17.05 -9.07
CA THR A 61 7.16 -17.80 -10.01
C THR A 61 5.67 -17.66 -9.65
N ALA A 62 4.83 -17.77 -10.67
CA ALA A 62 3.39 -17.72 -10.49
C ALA A 62 2.90 -18.91 -9.65
N THR A 63 2.13 -18.61 -8.62
CA THR A 63 1.30 -19.56 -7.89
C THR A 63 -0.11 -19.54 -8.47
N LEU A 64 -0.91 -20.59 -8.21
CA LEU A 64 -2.31 -20.64 -8.67
C LEU A 64 -3.09 -19.39 -8.23
N TRP A 65 -2.81 -18.90 -7.02
CA TRP A 65 -3.45 -17.70 -6.49
C TRP A 65 -3.03 -16.44 -7.23
N SER A 66 -1.73 -16.23 -7.47
CA SER A 66 -1.25 -15.08 -8.24
C SER A 66 -1.73 -15.11 -9.70
N ALA A 67 -1.77 -16.29 -10.33
CA ALA A 67 -2.26 -16.44 -11.69
C ALA A 67 -3.76 -16.16 -11.80
N ALA A 68 -4.55 -16.59 -10.79
CA ALA A 68 -5.97 -16.25 -10.73
C ALA A 68 -6.18 -14.74 -10.60
N LEU A 69 -5.38 -14.05 -9.78
CA LEU A 69 -5.43 -12.59 -9.70
C LEU A 69 -5.03 -11.90 -11.00
N ASP A 70 -3.99 -12.38 -11.68
CA ASP A 70 -3.55 -11.81 -12.95
C ASP A 70 -4.64 -11.92 -14.03
N ALA A 71 -5.35 -13.05 -14.06
CA ALA A 71 -6.46 -13.31 -14.96
C ALA A 71 -7.68 -12.43 -14.63
N LEU A 72 -8.08 -12.36 -13.35
CA LEU A 72 -9.18 -11.50 -12.89
C LEU A 72 -8.90 -10.03 -13.19
N ALA A 73 -7.69 -9.57 -12.90
CA ALA A 73 -7.26 -8.20 -13.15
C ALA A 73 -7.22 -7.86 -14.64
N ALA A 74 -6.84 -8.81 -15.49
CA ALA A 74 -6.89 -8.65 -16.95
C ALA A 74 -8.31 -8.67 -17.54
N GLY A 75 -9.33 -9.00 -16.74
CA GLY A 75 -10.73 -9.00 -17.17
C GLY A 75 -11.23 -10.34 -17.71
N THR A 76 -10.72 -11.45 -17.18
CA THR A 76 -11.31 -12.79 -17.39
C THR A 76 -11.60 -13.47 -16.06
N ASP A 77 -12.68 -14.24 -16.02
CA ASP A 77 -12.96 -15.14 -14.91
C ASP A 77 -12.15 -16.43 -15.01
N VAL A 78 -12.01 -17.11 -13.87
CA VAL A 78 -11.20 -18.32 -13.76
C VAL A 78 -11.89 -19.40 -12.94
N VAL A 79 -11.59 -20.65 -13.27
CA VAL A 79 -11.85 -21.81 -12.43
C VAL A 79 -10.53 -22.39 -11.97
N ALA A 80 -10.37 -22.54 -10.65
CA ALA A 80 -9.17 -23.14 -10.07
C ALA A 80 -9.34 -24.66 -9.96
N HIS A 81 -8.37 -25.40 -10.48
CA HIS A 81 -8.19 -26.83 -10.32
C HIS A 81 -6.98 -27.11 -9.41
N ASP A 82 -6.69 -28.38 -9.13
CA ASP A 82 -5.61 -28.78 -8.21
C ASP A 82 -4.23 -28.26 -8.60
N ASP A 83 -3.92 -28.23 -9.89
CA ASP A 83 -2.60 -27.93 -10.42
C ASP A 83 -2.59 -26.80 -11.46
N ARG A 84 -3.75 -26.23 -11.77
CA ARG A 84 -3.90 -25.21 -12.82
C ARG A 84 -5.10 -24.31 -12.59
N ILE A 85 -5.09 -23.16 -13.26
CA ILE A 85 -6.30 -22.36 -13.47
C ILE A 85 -6.76 -22.53 -14.92
N GLU A 86 -8.06 -22.46 -15.12
CA GLU A 86 -8.68 -22.43 -16.43
C GLU A 86 -9.35 -21.06 -16.62
N LEU A 87 -9.04 -20.39 -17.73
CA LEU A 87 -9.66 -19.12 -18.08
C LEU A 87 -11.03 -19.41 -18.71
N LEU A 88 -12.07 -18.73 -18.24
CA LEU A 88 -13.43 -18.91 -18.77
C LEU A 88 -13.68 -18.14 -20.07
N GLY A 89 -12.79 -17.23 -20.44
CA GLY A 89 -12.88 -16.44 -21.66
C GLY A 89 -11.56 -15.77 -22.03
N ALA A 90 -11.59 -15.03 -23.14
CA ALA A 90 -10.52 -14.09 -23.44
C ALA A 90 -10.61 -12.88 -22.49
N PRO A 91 -9.48 -12.27 -22.08
CA PRO A 91 -9.51 -11.05 -21.28
C PRO A 91 -10.28 -9.91 -21.99
N GLU A 92 -11.24 -9.31 -21.30
CA GLU A 92 -12.02 -8.16 -21.78
C GLU A 92 -11.64 -6.89 -20.99
N PRO A 93 -11.13 -5.83 -21.63
CA PRO A 93 -10.67 -4.62 -20.92
C PRO A 93 -11.73 -3.95 -20.03
N ASP A 94 -13.00 -3.97 -20.45
CA ASP A 94 -14.09 -3.38 -19.67
C ASP A 94 -14.49 -4.23 -18.44
N ALA A 95 -14.05 -5.49 -18.40
CA ALA A 95 -14.22 -6.40 -17.28
C ALA A 95 -12.97 -6.46 -16.37
N ALA A 96 -11.92 -5.69 -16.68
CA ALA A 96 -10.70 -5.64 -15.88
C ALA A 96 -11.00 -5.18 -14.45
N ARG A 97 -10.25 -5.73 -13.49
CA ARG A 97 -10.51 -5.53 -12.06
C ARG A 97 -9.32 -4.85 -11.41
N LEU A 98 -9.60 -3.76 -10.71
CA LEU A 98 -8.56 -3.13 -9.89
C LEU A 98 -8.44 -3.88 -8.57
N ILE A 99 -7.36 -4.63 -8.42
CA ILE A 99 -7.09 -5.46 -7.25
C ILE A 99 -5.86 -4.93 -6.52
N VAL A 100 -6.06 -4.52 -5.27
CA VAL A 100 -5.03 -3.99 -4.38
C VAL A 100 -4.70 -5.05 -3.34
N VAL A 101 -3.43 -5.44 -3.25
CA VAL A 101 -2.97 -6.57 -2.43
C VAL A 101 -1.86 -6.14 -1.48
N SER A 102 -1.83 -6.66 -0.26
CA SER A 102 -0.71 -6.49 0.66
C SER A 102 0.55 -7.23 0.17
N ALA A 103 1.74 -6.69 0.43
CA ALA A 103 3.01 -7.38 0.17
C ALA A 103 3.36 -8.49 1.18
N GLY A 104 2.56 -8.65 2.24
CA GLY A 104 2.83 -9.50 3.39
C GLY A 104 3.66 -8.81 4.47
N ASN A 105 3.77 -9.46 5.64
CA ASN A 105 4.35 -8.85 6.83
C ASN A 105 5.59 -9.59 7.34
N VAL A 106 6.64 -8.87 7.72
CA VAL A 106 7.69 -9.41 8.60
C VAL A 106 7.04 -9.71 9.96
N ARG A 107 7.13 -10.95 10.43
CA ARG A 107 6.49 -11.41 11.68
C ARG A 107 7.56 -11.88 12.64
N GLY A 108 7.35 -11.61 13.94
CA GLY A 108 8.25 -12.09 14.99
C GLY A 108 9.67 -11.54 14.92
N LEU A 109 9.82 -10.28 14.50
CA LEU A 109 11.10 -9.60 14.43
C LEU A 109 11.77 -9.58 15.81
N THR A 110 13.00 -10.04 15.90
CA THR A 110 13.79 -10.00 17.15
C THR A 110 14.99 -9.06 17.02
N PRO A 111 15.49 -8.48 18.13
CA PRO A 111 16.69 -7.63 18.10
C PRO A 111 17.89 -8.33 17.48
N GLU A 112 18.08 -9.63 17.72
CA GLU A 112 19.22 -10.40 17.22
C GLU A 112 19.23 -10.49 15.69
N GLN A 113 18.05 -10.60 15.06
CA GLN A 113 17.92 -10.70 13.60
C GLN A 113 18.28 -9.40 12.88
N ILE A 114 18.06 -8.27 13.54
CA ILE A 114 18.28 -6.93 12.97
C ILE A 114 19.52 -6.24 13.53
N ARG A 115 20.31 -6.93 14.37
CA ARG A 115 21.50 -6.32 14.96
C ARG A 115 22.64 -6.28 13.96
N THR A 116 23.15 -5.09 13.73
CA THR A 116 24.34 -4.86 12.92
C THR A 116 25.62 -5.18 13.71
N PRO A 117 26.77 -5.39 13.04
CA PRO A 117 28.05 -5.63 13.73
C PRO A 117 28.49 -4.53 14.69
N ASP A 118 28.08 -3.28 14.45
CA ASP A 118 28.31 -2.13 15.35
C ASP A 118 27.26 -2.02 16.48
N GLY A 119 26.39 -3.02 16.63
CA GLY A 119 25.46 -3.18 17.74
C GLY A 119 24.12 -2.45 17.59
N LYS A 120 23.89 -1.76 16.46
CA LYS A 120 22.63 -1.03 16.20
C LYS A 120 21.54 -1.98 15.69
N LEU A 121 20.29 -1.58 15.86
CA LEU A 121 19.16 -2.27 15.25
C LEU A 121 18.86 -1.64 13.89
N ASP A 122 18.90 -2.44 12.83
CA ASP A 122 18.59 -2.07 11.44
C ASP A 122 17.57 -3.06 10.84
N HIS A 123 16.28 -2.66 10.85
CA HIS A 123 15.20 -3.49 10.35
C HIS A 123 15.16 -3.59 8.82
N LEU A 124 15.83 -2.69 8.09
CA LEU A 124 15.77 -2.66 6.62
C LEU A 124 16.35 -3.94 6.02
N THR A 125 17.40 -4.48 6.63
CA THR A 125 17.97 -5.77 6.24
C THR A 125 16.92 -6.88 6.27
N MET A 126 16.05 -6.91 7.29
CA MET A 126 14.99 -7.91 7.37
C MET A 126 13.87 -7.66 6.35
N CYS A 127 13.62 -6.42 5.94
CA CYS A 127 12.66 -6.11 4.88
C CYS A 127 13.17 -6.61 3.51
N ASP A 128 14.48 -6.55 3.27
CA ASP A 128 15.12 -7.04 2.04
C ASP A 128 15.17 -8.57 2.01
N LEU A 129 15.52 -9.20 3.14
CA LEU A 129 15.60 -10.66 3.26
C LEU A 129 14.22 -11.33 3.29
N SER A 130 13.19 -10.62 3.75
CA SER A 130 11.82 -11.12 3.78
C SER A 130 11.15 -10.91 2.42
N ARG A 131 11.14 -11.97 1.62
CA ARG A 131 10.45 -12.02 0.33
C ARG A 131 8.98 -11.68 0.49
N ILE A 132 8.43 -10.92 -0.46
CA ILE A 132 6.99 -10.72 -0.60
C ILE A 132 6.23 -12.05 -0.52
N GLU A 133 5.03 -11.98 0.04
CA GLU A 133 4.16 -13.14 0.18
C GLU A 133 3.26 -13.34 -1.03
N GLU A 134 2.83 -14.57 -1.30
CA GLU A 134 1.81 -14.79 -2.30
C GLU A 134 0.47 -14.21 -1.84
N PRO A 135 -0.32 -13.61 -2.75
CA PRO A 135 -0.13 -13.54 -4.21
C PRO A 135 0.48 -12.21 -4.72
N ALA A 136 1.21 -11.48 -3.88
CA ALA A 136 1.69 -10.12 -4.19
C ALA A 136 2.65 -10.03 -5.39
N GLN A 137 3.18 -11.16 -5.84
CA GLN A 137 4.03 -11.26 -7.04
C GLN A 137 3.26 -11.15 -8.36
N ALA A 138 1.91 -11.23 -8.33
CA ALA A 138 1.09 -11.05 -9.52
C ALA A 138 1.40 -9.72 -10.24
N HIS A 139 1.37 -9.74 -11.57
CA HIS A 139 1.81 -8.65 -12.43
C HIS A 139 0.74 -7.55 -12.60
N ASN A 140 -0.52 -7.97 -12.75
CA ASN A 140 -1.64 -7.09 -13.10
C ASN A 140 -2.37 -6.50 -11.88
N ILE A 141 -1.80 -6.68 -10.68
CA ILE A 141 -2.32 -6.11 -9.43
C ILE A 141 -1.51 -4.89 -8.98
N LEU A 142 -2.05 -4.19 -7.98
CA LEU A 142 -1.35 -3.19 -7.18
C LEU A 142 -0.96 -3.78 -5.82
N ALA A 143 0.27 -4.26 -5.70
CA ALA A 143 0.85 -4.73 -4.45
C ALA A 143 1.37 -3.55 -3.60
N VAL A 144 1.07 -3.58 -2.31
CA VAL A 144 1.27 -2.46 -1.39
C VAL A 144 2.15 -2.88 -0.22
N GLY A 145 3.29 -2.22 -0.07
CA GLY A 145 4.13 -2.31 1.12
C GLY A 145 3.82 -1.21 2.12
N ALA A 146 4.59 -1.17 3.20
CA ALA A 146 4.41 -0.22 4.28
C ALA A 146 5.64 0.65 4.47
N PHE A 147 5.45 1.97 4.59
CA PHE A 147 6.45 2.90 5.12
C PHE A 147 5.92 3.52 6.42
N THR A 148 6.70 4.33 7.11
CA THR A 148 6.21 5.03 8.30
C THR A 148 6.80 6.42 8.53
N GLU A 149 5.93 7.35 8.91
CA GLU A 149 6.22 8.67 9.46
C GLU A 149 5.99 8.72 10.98
N LEU A 150 5.38 7.67 11.54
CA LEU A 150 5.02 7.57 12.95
C LEU A 150 6.26 7.28 13.81
N THR A 151 6.90 8.36 14.25
CA THR A 151 8.13 8.30 15.08
C THR A 151 7.96 8.86 16.48
N ALA A 152 6.73 9.20 16.88
CA ALA A 152 6.47 9.71 18.22
C ALA A 152 6.56 8.59 19.27
N VAL A 153 6.78 9.00 20.52
CA VAL A 153 6.86 8.13 21.70
C VAL A 153 5.76 8.58 22.67
N PRO A 154 5.12 7.67 23.43
CA PRO A 154 4.08 8.06 24.37
C PRO A 154 4.61 8.98 25.48
N ASP A 155 3.80 9.95 25.90
CA ASP A 155 4.15 10.89 26.97
C ASP A 155 4.14 10.27 28.38
N ASP A 156 3.58 9.07 28.53
CA ASP A 156 3.49 8.38 29.82
C ASP A 156 4.89 8.00 30.33
N PRO A 157 5.24 8.30 31.61
CA PRO A 157 6.56 8.00 32.18
C PRO A 157 6.99 6.54 32.10
N SER A 158 6.06 5.59 31.97
CA SER A 158 6.36 4.16 31.76
C SER A 158 7.07 3.87 30.43
N TYR A 159 6.99 4.80 29.47
CA TYR A 159 7.69 4.75 28.19
C TYR A 159 9.01 5.55 28.19
N ALA A 160 9.51 5.93 29.36
CA ALA A 160 10.80 6.62 29.47
C ALA A 160 11.93 5.81 28.83
N GLY A 161 12.65 6.43 27.89
CA GLY A 161 13.76 5.81 27.16
C GLY A 161 13.32 4.95 25.96
N PHE A 162 12.02 4.85 25.68
CA PHE A 162 11.55 4.23 24.45
C PHE A 162 11.89 5.10 23.24
N ARG A 163 12.03 4.45 22.08
CA ARG A 163 12.26 5.09 20.80
C ARG A 163 11.52 4.35 19.68
N PRO A 164 11.15 5.02 18.57
CA PRO A 164 10.73 4.31 17.37
C PRO A 164 11.88 3.45 16.81
N LEU A 165 11.55 2.34 16.16
CA LEU A 165 12.53 1.49 15.47
C LEU A 165 12.93 2.10 14.13
N ALA A 166 11.95 2.41 13.28
CA ALA A 166 12.18 3.06 12.00
C ALA A 166 12.19 4.58 12.16
N ALA A 167 13.09 5.24 11.43
CA ALA A 167 13.10 6.69 11.32
C ALA A 167 11.99 7.20 10.38
N HIS A 168 11.70 8.49 10.45
CA HIS A 168 10.66 9.12 9.66
C HIS A 168 10.92 8.96 8.15
N GLY A 169 9.92 8.53 7.40
CA GLY A 169 9.99 8.30 5.96
C GLY A 169 10.68 6.99 5.56
N GLN A 170 11.10 6.16 6.53
CA GLN A 170 11.67 4.85 6.22
C GLN A 170 10.59 3.82 5.93
N LEU A 171 11.02 2.72 5.28
CA LEU A 171 10.20 1.52 5.18
C LEU A 171 9.80 1.03 6.59
N SER A 172 8.55 0.62 6.75
CA SER A 172 8.04 0.12 8.01
C SER A 172 8.76 -1.19 8.38
N PRO A 173 9.03 -1.46 9.67
CA PRO A 173 9.61 -2.73 10.13
C PRO A 173 8.80 -3.98 9.75
N PHE A 174 7.53 -3.80 9.37
CA PHE A 174 6.66 -4.88 8.94
C PHE A 174 6.72 -5.15 7.44
N SER A 175 7.32 -4.28 6.63
CA SER A 175 7.23 -4.40 5.17
C SER A 175 8.16 -5.48 4.62
N ARG A 176 7.75 -6.06 3.50
CA ARG A 176 8.51 -7.03 2.71
C ARG A 176 8.85 -6.45 1.34
N THR A 177 9.87 -7.00 0.69
CA THR A 177 10.30 -6.58 -0.66
C THR A 177 10.56 -7.79 -1.56
N SER A 178 10.70 -7.56 -2.86
CA SER A 178 11.06 -8.60 -3.81
C SER A 178 12.57 -8.85 -3.93
N VAL A 179 13.42 -8.16 -3.14
CA VAL A 179 14.89 -8.21 -3.24
C VAL A 179 15.42 -9.63 -3.10
N ALA A 180 14.88 -10.41 -2.16
CA ALA A 180 15.32 -11.77 -1.92
C ALA A 180 14.67 -12.82 -2.85
N LEU A 181 13.88 -12.44 -3.86
CA LEU A 181 13.42 -13.37 -4.88
C LEU A 181 14.59 -13.74 -5.80
N THR A 182 14.84 -15.04 -5.97
CA THR A 182 15.99 -15.55 -6.72
C THR A 182 15.71 -15.83 -8.20
N GLY A 183 14.46 -15.66 -8.64
CA GLY A 183 13.99 -16.03 -9.98
C GLY A 183 13.65 -14.82 -10.85
N ALA A 184 12.40 -14.76 -11.33
CA ALA A 184 11.96 -13.73 -12.28
C ALA A 184 12.12 -12.32 -11.70
N PRO A 185 12.48 -11.30 -12.51
CA PRO A 185 12.64 -9.93 -12.05
C PRO A 185 11.26 -9.30 -11.80
N VAL A 186 10.64 -9.64 -10.67
CA VAL A 186 9.43 -9.02 -10.17
C VAL A 186 9.84 -7.90 -9.22
N VAL A 187 9.50 -6.65 -9.55
CA VAL A 187 9.74 -5.49 -8.67
C VAL A 187 8.48 -5.23 -7.86
N LYS A 188 8.53 -5.50 -6.55
CA LYS A 188 7.43 -5.33 -5.61
C LYS A 188 7.94 -4.86 -4.24
N PRO A 189 7.15 -4.13 -3.45
CA PRO A 189 5.78 -3.68 -3.75
C PRO A 189 5.73 -2.61 -4.86
N ASP A 190 4.56 -2.40 -5.45
CA ASP A 190 4.36 -1.38 -6.49
C ASP A 190 4.32 0.04 -5.89
N ILE A 191 3.73 0.17 -4.70
CA ILE A 191 3.67 1.42 -3.92
C ILE A 191 3.84 1.12 -2.42
N VAL A 192 4.12 2.14 -1.61
CA VAL A 192 4.06 2.05 -0.15
C VAL A 192 3.18 3.12 0.45
N LEU A 193 2.46 2.78 1.52
CA LEU A 193 1.66 3.72 2.34
C LEU A 193 1.93 3.51 3.84
N GLU A 194 1.46 4.42 4.69
CA GLU A 194 1.72 4.36 6.14
C GLU A 194 1.22 3.04 6.71
N GLY A 195 2.11 2.25 7.29
CA GLY A 195 1.79 0.97 7.92
C GLY A 195 2.20 0.90 9.38
N GLY A 196 2.60 2.00 9.99
CA GLY A 196 3.04 2.05 11.37
C GLY A 196 4.47 1.56 11.58
N ASN A 197 4.86 1.60 12.85
CA ASN A 197 6.21 1.43 13.33
C ASN A 197 6.23 0.51 14.56
N LEU A 198 7.42 0.29 15.11
CA LEU A 198 7.65 -0.40 16.37
C LEU A 198 8.22 0.60 17.38
N LEU A 199 7.81 0.49 18.64
CA LEU A 199 8.54 1.10 19.75
C LEU A 199 9.57 0.10 20.29
N VAL A 200 10.72 0.60 20.70
CA VAL A 200 11.82 -0.19 21.26
C VAL A 200 12.13 0.36 22.65
N ASP A 201 12.06 -0.49 23.66
CA ASP A 201 12.41 -0.12 25.04
C ASP A 201 13.94 -0.08 25.27
N PRO A 202 14.43 0.41 26.42
CA PRO A 202 15.85 0.40 26.74
C PRO A 202 16.50 -0.99 26.82
N GLY A 203 15.70 -2.04 27.04
CA GLY A 203 16.11 -3.45 26.98
C GLY A 203 15.97 -4.08 25.58
N GLU A 204 15.66 -3.26 24.56
CA GLU A 204 15.42 -3.61 23.17
C GLU A 204 14.21 -4.51 22.90
N THR A 205 13.28 -4.62 23.84
CA THR A 205 11.96 -5.22 23.61
C THR A 205 11.17 -4.38 22.63
N MET A 206 10.62 -5.02 21.60
CA MET A 206 9.81 -4.37 20.55
C MET A 206 8.32 -4.43 20.88
N LEU A 207 7.63 -3.30 20.78
CA LEU A 207 6.18 -3.18 20.96
C LEU A 207 5.52 -2.69 19.68
N ASP A 208 4.53 -3.43 19.20
CA ASP A 208 3.85 -3.21 17.91
C ASP A 208 2.41 -2.69 18.04
N ARG A 209 1.86 -2.63 19.26
CA ARG A 209 0.43 -2.37 19.49
C ARG A 209 0.09 -0.99 20.02
N HIS A 210 1.08 -0.12 20.22
CA HIS A 210 0.80 1.23 20.70
C HIS A 210 0.20 2.08 19.58
N ASP A 211 -0.80 2.90 19.90
CA ASP A 211 -1.51 3.75 18.95
C ASP A 211 -0.62 4.83 18.30
N VAL A 212 0.31 5.42 19.05
CA VAL A 212 1.29 6.41 18.55
C VAL A 212 2.16 5.92 17.39
N VAL A 213 2.35 4.61 17.25
CA VAL A 213 3.09 3.97 16.15
C VAL A 213 2.18 3.15 15.23
N SER A 214 0.86 3.31 15.33
CA SER A 214 -0.10 2.54 14.54
C SER A 214 -1.10 3.45 13.83
N VAL A 215 -1.68 2.97 12.73
CA VAL A 215 -2.70 3.70 11.99
C VAL A 215 -4.04 3.54 12.68
N THR A 216 -4.72 4.65 12.96
CA THR A 216 -6.08 4.62 13.53
C THR A 216 -7.09 4.10 12.50
N THR A 217 -7.98 3.20 12.93
CA THR A 217 -9.02 2.59 12.10
C THR A 217 -10.29 2.28 12.89
N THR A 218 -11.34 1.86 12.19
CA THR A 218 -12.61 1.44 12.81
C THR A 218 -12.50 0.00 13.32
N SER A 219 -13.08 -0.25 14.49
CA SER A 219 -13.15 -1.58 15.06
C SER A 219 -14.36 -2.37 14.56
N LYS A 220 -14.28 -3.69 14.67
CA LYS A 220 -15.43 -4.59 14.55
C LYS A 220 -16.26 -4.68 15.85
N ASP A 221 -15.72 -4.18 16.95
CA ASP A 221 -16.38 -4.19 18.26
C ASP A 221 -17.30 -2.98 18.39
N ALA A 222 -18.59 -3.22 18.59
CA ALA A 222 -19.60 -2.18 18.74
C ALA A 222 -19.36 -1.28 19.97
N PHE A 223 -18.65 -1.76 20.99
CA PHE A 223 -18.38 -1.01 22.21
C PHE A 223 -17.03 -0.26 22.18
N ARG A 224 -16.18 -0.55 21.20
CA ARG A 224 -14.92 0.15 20.98
C ARG A 224 -14.85 0.56 19.52
N LEU A 225 -15.46 1.68 19.16
CA LEU A 225 -15.63 2.10 17.75
C LEU A 225 -14.31 2.34 17.00
N ILE A 226 -13.26 2.78 17.72
CA ILE A 226 -11.95 3.11 17.16
C ILE A 226 -10.88 2.19 17.75
N THR A 227 -10.01 1.70 16.88
CA THR A 227 -8.86 0.86 17.22
C THR A 227 -7.68 1.25 16.34
N SER A 228 -6.55 0.57 16.49
CA SER A 228 -5.39 0.75 15.64
C SER A 228 -5.12 -0.49 14.79
N ALA A 229 -4.50 -0.28 13.64
CA ALA A 229 -3.96 -1.30 12.75
C ALA A 229 -2.56 -0.90 12.34
N ASN A 230 -1.73 -1.88 12.02
CA ASN A 230 -0.37 -1.67 11.56
C ASN A 230 -0.08 -2.64 10.40
N ALA A 231 1.17 -2.63 9.97
CA ALA A 231 1.73 -3.41 8.89
C ALA A 231 1.11 -3.12 7.51
N THR A 232 1.42 -3.97 6.53
CA THR A 232 1.03 -3.75 5.13
C THR A 232 -0.48 -3.81 4.91
N SER A 233 -1.26 -4.42 5.81
CA SER A 233 -2.73 -4.42 5.73
C SER A 233 -3.34 -3.02 5.93
N ALA A 234 -2.77 -2.21 6.84
CA ALA A 234 -3.16 -0.82 7.03
C ALA A 234 -2.81 0.03 5.79
N ALA A 235 -1.65 -0.22 5.19
CA ALA A 235 -1.23 0.42 3.94
C ALA A 235 -2.15 0.03 2.76
N THR A 236 -2.47 -1.25 2.60
CA THR A 236 -3.40 -1.75 1.56
C THR A 236 -4.78 -1.11 1.65
N ALA A 237 -5.34 -0.97 2.86
CA ALA A 237 -6.64 -0.33 3.04
C ALA A 237 -6.63 1.14 2.58
N GLN A 238 -5.55 1.87 2.86
CA GLN A 238 -5.37 3.24 2.39
C GLN A 238 -5.22 3.31 0.87
N ALA A 239 -4.45 2.40 0.27
CA ALA A 239 -4.28 2.31 -1.18
C ALA A 239 -5.62 2.04 -1.88
N ALA A 240 -6.42 1.10 -1.35
CA ALA A 240 -7.74 0.81 -1.89
C ALA A 240 -8.69 2.02 -1.80
N ARG A 241 -8.61 2.80 -0.71
CA ARG A 241 -9.34 4.08 -0.58
C ARG A 241 -8.90 5.08 -1.65
N LEU A 242 -7.59 5.28 -1.83
CA LEU A 242 -7.06 6.21 -2.83
C LEU A 242 -7.45 5.79 -4.25
N ALA A 243 -7.34 4.50 -4.57
CA ALA A 243 -7.79 3.92 -5.83
C ALA A 243 -9.28 4.16 -6.08
N THR A 244 -10.11 3.99 -5.05
CA THR A 244 -11.56 4.23 -5.13
C THR A 244 -11.86 5.70 -5.39
N LEU A 245 -11.18 6.62 -4.69
CA LEU A 245 -11.32 8.06 -4.90
C LEU A 245 -10.86 8.47 -6.31
N ALA A 246 -9.78 7.86 -6.82
CA ALA A 246 -9.30 8.09 -8.18
C ALA A 246 -10.33 7.62 -9.23
N GLN A 247 -10.90 6.42 -9.08
CA GLN A 247 -11.97 5.94 -9.97
C GLN A 247 -13.22 6.82 -9.92
N ALA A 248 -13.58 7.33 -8.73
CA ALA A 248 -14.71 8.24 -8.58
C ALA A 248 -14.48 9.60 -9.26
N ALA A 249 -13.25 10.13 -9.17
CA ALA A 249 -12.87 11.39 -9.81
C ALA A 249 -12.68 11.23 -11.33
N TYR A 250 -12.22 10.06 -11.77
CA TYR A 250 -11.93 9.75 -13.17
C TYR A 250 -12.64 8.45 -13.60
N PRO A 251 -13.96 8.46 -13.87
CA PRO A 251 -14.71 7.24 -14.19
C PRO A 251 -14.25 6.49 -15.46
N GLY A 252 -13.52 7.16 -16.36
CA GLY A 252 -12.91 6.54 -17.55
C GLY A 252 -11.48 6.02 -17.33
N LEU A 253 -10.95 6.08 -16.10
CA LEU A 253 -9.64 5.55 -15.76
C LEU A 253 -9.72 4.02 -15.68
N SER A 254 -9.02 3.33 -16.58
CA SER A 254 -8.97 1.87 -16.54
C SER A 254 -8.27 1.38 -15.26
N PRO A 255 -8.54 0.15 -14.80
CA PRO A 255 -7.82 -0.47 -13.70
C PRO A 255 -6.29 -0.46 -13.87
N GLU A 256 -5.80 -0.67 -15.09
CA GLU A 256 -4.38 -0.58 -15.44
C GLU A 256 -3.90 0.86 -15.34
N GLY A 257 -4.70 1.83 -15.79
CA GLY A 257 -4.40 3.27 -15.65
C GLY A 257 -4.34 3.72 -14.20
N ALA A 258 -5.23 3.22 -13.33
CA ALA A 258 -5.21 3.51 -11.90
C ALA A 258 -4.02 2.85 -11.18
N SER A 259 -3.70 1.60 -11.54
CA SER A 259 -2.52 0.91 -11.04
C SER A 259 -1.22 1.55 -11.55
N GLY A 260 -1.21 1.96 -12.82
CA GLY A 260 -0.12 2.64 -13.49
C GLY A 260 0.11 4.03 -12.90
N PHE A 261 -0.93 4.81 -12.60
CA PHE A 261 -0.80 6.11 -11.94
C PHE A 261 -0.05 6.00 -10.60
N GLY A 262 -0.36 4.97 -9.80
CA GLY A 262 0.37 4.71 -8.56
C GLY A 262 1.86 4.39 -8.77
N LYS A 263 2.18 3.67 -9.85
CA LYS A 263 3.56 3.25 -10.21
C LYS A 263 4.37 4.39 -10.87
N ASP A 264 3.77 5.06 -11.85
CA ASP A 264 4.39 6.10 -12.69
C ASP A 264 4.53 7.45 -12.00
N ALA A 265 3.76 7.72 -10.94
CA ALA A 265 4.02 8.87 -10.08
C ALA A 265 5.48 8.87 -9.60
N GLY A 266 6.16 7.71 -9.53
CA GLY A 266 7.57 7.54 -9.18
C GLY A 266 8.54 7.26 -10.34
N HIS A 267 8.15 7.43 -11.62
CA HIS A 267 9.07 7.26 -12.75
C HIS A 267 8.86 8.30 -13.86
N LYS A 268 9.91 9.07 -14.17
CA LYS A 268 10.08 9.64 -15.51
C LYS A 268 10.32 8.47 -16.47
N ALA A 269 9.36 8.23 -17.36
CA ALA A 269 9.39 7.17 -18.39
C ALA A 269 10.73 7.07 -19.15
N PRO A 270 11.02 5.90 -19.74
CA PRO A 270 10.69 5.82 -21.16
C PRO A 270 10.00 4.50 -21.54
N ILE A 271 8.79 4.64 -22.07
CA ILE A 271 8.25 3.69 -23.05
C ILE A 271 8.97 3.95 -24.36
N SER A 272 9.75 2.98 -24.83
CA SER A 272 10.19 2.91 -26.22
C SER A 272 9.34 1.88 -26.95
N LEU A 273 8.33 2.35 -27.68
CA LEU A 273 7.86 1.68 -28.88
C LEU A 273 8.07 2.63 -30.06
N SER A 274 8.81 2.14 -31.06
CA SER A 274 9.30 2.89 -32.19
C SER A 274 8.19 3.38 -33.12
N SER A 275 8.50 4.52 -33.75
CA SER A 275 8.02 5.04 -35.04
C SER A 275 7.00 6.18 -35.01
N SER A 276 7.57 7.37 -35.27
CA SER A 276 6.98 8.50 -36.00
C SER A 276 5.51 8.86 -35.72
N ARG A 277 5.32 9.84 -34.84
CA ARG A 277 4.76 11.17 -35.15
C ARG A 277 4.68 11.95 -33.84
N ARG A 278 5.18 13.18 -33.83
CA ARG A 278 5.04 14.11 -32.70
C ARG A 278 3.55 14.35 -32.43
N PRO A 279 3.11 14.37 -31.15
CA PRO A 279 2.20 15.42 -30.74
C PRO A 279 2.67 16.15 -29.48
N ARG A 280 2.03 17.29 -29.28
CA ARG A 280 2.41 18.43 -28.46
C ARG A 280 2.19 18.19 -26.96
N MET A 281 2.96 18.93 -26.16
CA MET A 281 2.74 19.16 -24.73
C MET A 281 1.26 19.44 -24.44
N VAL A 282 0.67 18.64 -23.55
CA VAL A 282 -0.44 19.08 -22.72
C VAL A 282 0.03 18.92 -21.28
N GLN A 283 0.36 20.04 -20.65
CA GLN A 283 0.54 20.12 -19.21
C GLN A 283 -0.80 19.77 -18.55
N GLY A 284 -0.80 18.78 -17.66
CA GLY A 284 -1.94 18.40 -16.84
C GLY A 284 -1.48 18.24 -15.39
N LEU A 285 -1.23 19.36 -14.72
CA LEU A 285 -1.12 19.43 -13.26
C LEU A 285 -2.56 19.44 -12.74
N ALA A 286 -3.04 18.33 -12.18
CA ALA A 286 -4.35 18.27 -11.52
C ALA A 286 -4.14 18.03 -10.02
N LEU A 287 -4.12 19.15 -9.29
CA LEU A 287 -4.18 19.25 -7.84
C LEU A 287 -5.50 18.63 -7.35
N ILE A 288 -5.47 17.71 -6.40
CA ILE A 288 -6.68 17.27 -5.69
C ILE A 288 -7.03 18.35 -4.66
N ALA A 289 -7.90 19.28 -5.04
CA ALA A 289 -8.63 20.14 -4.12
C ALA A 289 -10.12 19.88 -4.32
N ALA A 290 -10.74 19.14 -3.40
CA ALA A 290 -12.20 19.02 -3.36
C ALA A 290 -12.77 20.22 -2.57
N PRO A 291 -13.63 21.07 -3.15
CA PRO A 291 -14.41 22.00 -2.36
C PRO A 291 -15.53 21.22 -1.66
N GLY A 292 -15.66 21.40 -0.34
CA GLY A 292 -16.82 20.92 0.42
C GLY A 292 -18.10 21.65 -0.01
N PRO A 293 -19.29 21.05 0.18
CA PRO A 293 -20.55 21.72 -0.13
C PRO A 293 -20.73 22.92 0.81
N ALA A 294 -20.92 24.11 0.22
CA ALA A 294 -21.29 25.31 0.94
C ALA A 294 -22.66 25.12 1.59
N LEU A 295 -22.70 25.07 2.92
CA LEU A 295 -23.92 25.25 3.68
C LEU A 295 -24.18 26.75 3.79
N ASP A 296 -25.35 27.15 3.30
CA ASP A 296 -25.89 28.50 3.36
C ASP A 296 -26.17 28.90 4.81
N HIS A 297 -25.37 29.81 5.35
CA HIS A 297 -25.63 30.49 6.61
C HIS A 297 -25.55 32.00 6.38
N GLY A 298 -26.68 32.67 6.60
CA GLY A 298 -26.86 34.12 6.52
C GLY A 298 -25.97 34.92 7.50
N PRO A 299 -26.05 36.26 7.43
CA PRO A 299 -24.91 37.13 7.69
C PRO A 299 -24.69 37.32 9.19
N PHE A 300 -23.46 37.07 9.64
CA PHE A 300 -22.97 37.57 10.92
C PHE A 300 -21.74 38.45 10.72
N SER A 301 -21.78 39.55 11.45
CA SER A 301 -20.95 40.76 11.41
C SER A 301 -19.43 40.53 11.48
N GLU A 302 -18.72 41.39 10.75
CA GLU A 302 -17.28 41.62 10.75
C GLU A 302 -16.66 41.80 12.14
N GLN A 303 -15.45 41.28 12.31
CA GLN A 303 -14.33 41.93 13.01
C GLN A 303 -13.01 41.28 12.54
N GLU A 304 -12.31 41.94 11.61
CA GLU A 304 -10.94 41.59 11.21
C GLU A 304 -9.93 41.88 12.34
N PRO A 305 -8.93 41.01 12.53
CA PRO A 305 -7.62 41.45 12.98
C PRO A 305 -6.62 41.43 11.82
N VAL A 306 -5.95 42.57 11.66
CA VAL A 306 -4.86 42.88 10.74
C VAL A 306 -3.72 41.86 10.84
N VAL A 307 -3.39 41.20 9.73
CA VAL A 307 -2.16 40.38 9.58
C VAL A 307 -1.17 41.16 8.69
N PRO A 308 0.09 41.38 9.10
CA PRO A 308 1.07 42.05 8.24
C PRO A 308 1.50 41.12 7.11
N ALA A 309 1.54 41.67 5.89
CA ALA A 309 2.02 40.99 4.69
C ALA A 309 3.46 40.48 4.87
N ARG A 310 3.71 39.20 4.54
CA ARG A 310 5.05 38.65 4.33
C ARG A 310 5.09 37.77 3.08
N ASP A 311 6.23 37.86 2.42
CA ASP A 311 6.53 37.51 1.03
C ASP A 311 6.28 36.07 0.59
N THR A 312 5.86 35.95 -0.68
CA THR A 312 5.54 34.73 -1.43
C THR A 312 6.75 33.92 -1.94
N HIS A 313 7.87 33.88 -1.21
CA HIS A 313 9.08 33.17 -1.65
C HIS A 313 9.80 32.37 -0.55
N GLY A 314 9.05 31.71 0.33
CA GLY A 314 9.59 30.78 1.32
C GLY A 314 9.63 29.33 0.82
N ARG A 315 10.57 28.98 -0.05
CA ARG A 315 11.03 27.58 -0.16
C ARG A 315 11.82 27.30 1.10
N SER A 316 11.39 26.36 1.94
CA SER A 316 12.16 25.89 3.09
C SER A 316 13.38 25.09 2.61
N GLN A 317 14.47 25.81 2.33
CA GLN A 317 15.80 25.24 2.08
C GLN A 317 16.30 24.35 3.24
N GLU A 318 15.66 24.40 4.41
CA GLU A 318 16.00 23.56 5.58
C GLU A 318 15.67 22.06 5.41
N CYS A 319 14.78 21.67 4.49
CA CYS A 319 14.51 20.25 4.21
C CYS A 319 15.55 19.60 3.26
N GLU A 320 16.16 20.37 2.37
CA GLU A 320 17.14 19.85 1.39
C GLU A 320 18.58 19.81 1.95
N GLU A 321 18.96 20.74 2.83
CA GLU A 321 20.36 20.85 3.27
C GLU A 321 20.74 19.92 4.45
N GLY A 322 19.77 19.48 5.26
CA GLY A 322 19.99 18.47 6.30
C GLY A 322 20.19 17.04 5.79
N TRP A 323 19.80 16.76 4.55
CA TRP A 323 19.70 15.42 3.96
C TRP A 323 20.95 14.93 3.21
N ARG A 324 21.88 15.84 2.85
CA ARG A 324 23.09 15.49 2.06
C ARG A 324 24.25 14.94 2.89
N HIS A 325 24.15 14.95 4.22
CA HIS A 325 25.27 14.60 5.10
C HIS A 325 24.92 13.53 6.13
N ARG A 326 24.45 12.36 5.67
CA ARG A 326 24.78 11.04 6.26
C ARG A 326 24.00 9.91 5.58
N GLN A 327 24.73 8.83 5.26
CA GLN A 327 24.28 7.49 4.82
C GLN A 327 23.95 7.34 3.33
N GLY A 328 24.66 6.40 2.70
CA GLY A 328 24.62 6.12 1.26
C GLY A 328 23.34 5.41 0.81
N HIS A 329 22.88 5.83 -0.37
CA HIS A 329 22.17 5.05 -1.38
C HIS A 329 20.82 4.38 -1.06
N ARG A 330 19.91 4.96 -0.26
CA ARG A 330 18.51 4.49 -0.22
C ARG A 330 17.56 5.69 -0.03
N GLN A 331 16.77 6.03 -1.05
CA GLN A 331 15.82 7.15 -1.01
C GLN A 331 14.39 6.65 -1.26
N VAL A 332 13.49 6.99 -0.33
CA VAL A 332 12.03 6.98 -0.56
C VAL A 332 11.68 8.39 -1.02
N GLU A 333 11.14 8.55 -2.23
CA GLU A 333 10.89 9.87 -2.84
C GLU A 333 9.43 10.30 -2.61
N VAL A 334 9.22 11.51 -2.09
CA VAL A 334 7.90 12.13 -1.86
C VAL A 334 7.33 12.59 -3.20
N LEU A 335 6.12 12.16 -3.57
CA LEU A 335 5.52 12.51 -4.86
C LEU A 335 4.39 13.53 -4.78
N ALA A 336 3.83 13.76 -3.59
CA ALA A 336 2.90 14.84 -3.31
C ALA A 336 2.88 15.14 -1.80
N ASP A 337 3.12 16.40 -1.43
CA ASP A 337 2.96 16.90 -0.06
C ASP A 337 1.63 17.68 0.03
N GLY A 338 0.77 17.29 0.98
CA GLY A 338 -0.50 17.95 1.20
C GLY A 338 -0.30 19.25 1.97
N HIS A 339 -0.27 20.39 1.30
CA HIS A 339 -0.23 21.68 2.01
C HIS A 339 -1.50 21.91 2.86
N ALA A 340 -1.30 22.03 4.17
CA ALA A 340 -2.04 22.79 5.17
C ALA A 340 -3.57 22.90 4.99
N ASN A 341 -4.31 21.80 5.29
CA ASN A 341 -5.58 21.76 6.05
C ASN A 341 -6.35 20.43 5.92
N VAL A 342 -5.74 19.36 5.41
CA VAL A 342 -6.32 18.01 5.43
C VAL A 342 -5.27 17.00 5.90
N PRO A 343 -5.48 16.22 6.97
CA PRO A 343 -4.58 15.14 7.32
C PRO A 343 -4.82 13.97 6.37
N GLY A 344 -3.84 13.59 5.55
CA GLY A 344 -4.01 12.41 4.70
C GLY A 344 -2.94 12.19 3.63
N GLY A 345 -1.93 11.40 3.98
CA GLY A 345 -1.28 10.41 3.11
C GLY A 345 -0.38 10.93 2.00
N CYS A 346 0.92 10.97 2.26
CA CYS A 346 1.94 11.06 1.22
C CYS A 346 2.06 9.70 0.48
N LEU A 347 2.05 9.73 -0.86
CA LEU A 347 2.30 8.56 -1.70
C LEU A 347 3.80 8.46 -1.97
N TYR A 348 4.38 7.30 -1.68
CA TYR A 348 5.81 7.05 -1.84
C TYR A 348 6.04 5.82 -2.73
N VAL A 349 7.06 5.91 -3.58
CA VAL A 349 7.50 4.82 -4.45
C VAL A 349 8.92 4.40 -4.03
N LEU A 350 9.16 3.09 -3.94
CA LEU A 350 10.48 2.53 -3.65
C LEU A 350 11.32 2.54 -4.93
N ARG A 351 12.41 3.33 -4.93
CA ARG A 351 13.39 3.29 -6.01
C ARG A 351 14.54 2.37 -5.62
N GLN A 352 14.72 1.28 -6.35
CA GLN A 352 15.97 0.52 -6.32
C GLN A 352 16.94 1.12 -7.35
N GLY A 353 18.18 1.36 -6.92
CA GLY A 353 19.26 1.89 -7.75
C GLY A 353 19.92 0.84 -8.60
#